data_AF-A0A2G4T0L5-F1
#
_entry.id   AF-A0A2G4T0L5-F1
#
_cell.length_a   1.000
_cell.length_b   1.000
_cell.length_c   1.000
_cell.angle_alpha   90.00
_cell.angle_beta   90.00
_cell.angle_gamma   90.00
#
_symmetry.space_group_name_H-M   'P 1'
#
loop_
_entity.id
_entity.type
_entity.pdbx_description
1 polymer ?
#
loop_
_entity_poly.entity_id
_entity_poly.type
_entity_poly.pdbx_seq_one_letter_code
_entity_poly.pdbx_strand_id
1 'polypeptide(L)'
;MDDDAIEYYFDDIESFYSELDEILHRPYSTEQDVQRIITQYIRFIVRYSKDFLKGSAEIDQVAYKLIDSQICLDYSTVVLSHIVHSHALVDQDYIPYAILLIAGRDEPRWMKYILMESIQAKRNRLFCKLIQEIKLGIWDTNLDISSILFGLCFELCKLDTMEKEDLDLVDSPLIHHLLDLVQETRGDAQESFNYDVIHLIMIFNEQYMMSGSNENLILDVLSQRIGTSDIFSANLIFMLNRSNDICIQMLILKLLYAIFTRQTLYEYFYTNDLYVLVDIILRELCGLGDTKEGQTLLDAYLRVLEPLLENTQLNRRPYKKEEIYRVLQQLIHPGMQRKAHSTTKRLVKRIIEDWYDCCSSPATSSLGPSTPADDIPEDVLAKQVVMAKKTSLLSQGLIAISWSILLFFLGSYLITETWTWGYRGKWTNIHSYLPHKERVFTEQELARYDGSDPSLPIYLAIDGDVYDVTKGAGWYGKGGSYHHFSGKDAARAYVTGCFQDHLTHDLRGLTAEQLKGVEHWKKFYENHHTYHKVGRVHHDPIPANAPIPKPCKSATKQKP
;
A
#
# COMPACT_ATOMS: atom_id res chain seq x y z
N MET A 1 20.21 28.07 -33.01
CA MET A 1 19.05 28.94 -32.79
C MET A 1 18.60 28.62 -31.38
N ASP A 2 18.57 29.62 -30.49
CA ASP A 2 18.02 29.45 -29.15
C ASP A 2 16.53 29.13 -29.29
N ASP A 3 16.17 27.86 -29.05
CA ASP A 3 14.77 27.38 -28.96
C ASP A 3 14.04 27.99 -27.74
N ASP A 4 14.74 28.73 -26.87
CA ASP A 4 14.20 29.33 -25.64
C ASP A 4 13.14 30.43 -25.90
N ALA A 5 13.02 30.92 -27.15
CA ALA A 5 12.14 32.04 -27.51
C ALA A 5 10.74 31.64 -28.03
N ILE A 6 10.42 30.35 -28.19
CA ILE A 6 9.10 29.91 -28.64
C ILE A 6 8.22 29.67 -27.40
N GLU A 7 7.26 30.55 -27.18
CA GLU A 7 6.21 30.37 -26.18
C GLU A 7 5.12 29.48 -26.77
N TYR A 8 4.99 28.27 -26.25
CA TYR A 8 3.98 27.31 -26.69
C TYR A 8 2.69 27.60 -25.92
N TYR A 9 1.58 27.69 -26.63
CA TYR A 9 0.24 27.77 -26.06
C TYR A 9 -0.41 26.41 -26.24
N PHE A 10 -0.63 25.70 -25.14
CA PHE A 10 -1.26 24.38 -25.14
C PHE A 10 -2.74 24.50 -24.84
N ASP A 11 -3.57 23.93 -25.71
CA ASP A 11 -5.02 23.87 -25.51
C ASP A 11 -5.42 22.74 -24.54
N ASP A 12 -4.59 21.68 -24.43
CA ASP A 12 -4.79 20.53 -23.55
C ASP A 12 -3.47 19.81 -23.18
N ILE A 13 -3.56 18.85 -22.25
CA ILE A 13 -2.42 18.02 -21.80
C ILE A 13 -1.93 17.04 -22.87
N GLU A 14 -2.78 16.65 -23.81
CA GLU A 14 -2.40 15.75 -24.91
C GLU A 14 -1.43 16.46 -25.87
N SER A 15 -1.66 17.74 -26.13
CA SER A 15 -0.77 18.59 -26.92
C SER A 15 0.61 18.72 -26.25
N PHE A 16 0.65 18.88 -24.93
CA PHE A 16 1.91 18.87 -24.16
C PHE A 16 2.67 17.54 -24.34
N TYR A 17 1.97 16.40 -24.25
CA TYR A 17 2.58 15.08 -24.47
C TYR A 17 3.03 14.86 -25.91
N SER A 18 2.31 15.38 -26.90
CA SER A 18 2.69 15.28 -28.30
C SER A 18 4.00 16.02 -28.58
N GLU A 19 4.19 17.22 -28.01
CA GLU A 19 5.45 17.95 -28.15
C GLU A 19 6.64 17.21 -27.52
N LEU A 20 6.43 16.56 -26.37
CA LEU A 20 7.44 15.69 -25.77
C LEU A 20 7.84 14.56 -26.72
N ASP A 21 6.86 13.93 -27.38
CA ASP A 21 7.12 12.91 -28.38
C ASP A 21 7.89 13.49 -29.57
N GLU A 22 7.51 14.66 -30.08
CA GLU A 22 8.23 15.32 -31.17
C GLU A 22 9.68 15.62 -30.83
N ILE A 23 9.98 16.07 -29.61
CA ILE A 23 11.35 16.29 -29.12
C ILE A 23 12.15 14.98 -29.17
N LEU A 24 11.57 13.88 -28.70
CA LEU A 24 12.23 12.57 -28.66
C LEU A 24 12.42 11.93 -30.05
N HIS A 25 11.59 12.29 -31.04
CA HIS A 25 11.69 11.82 -32.43
C HIS A 25 12.65 12.66 -33.29
N ARG A 26 13.26 13.72 -32.76
CA ARG A 26 14.27 14.51 -33.48
C ARG A 26 15.44 13.60 -33.93
N PRO A 27 15.98 13.78 -35.14
CA PRO A 27 17.04 12.92 -35.63
C PRO A 27 18.32 13.07 -34.80
N TYR A 28 18.93 11.94 -34.45
CA TYR A 28 20.19 11.86 -33.72
C TYR A 28 21.15 10.88 -34.41
N SER A 29 22.44 11.24 -34.46
CA SER A 29 23.50 10.38 -34.99
C SER A 29 24.71 10.31 -34.06
N THR A 30 24.83 11.24 -33.12
CA THR A 30 25.98 11.37 -32.22
C THR A 30 25.52 11.50 -30.76
N GLU A 31 26.40 11.19 -29.81
CA GLU A 31 26.14 11.40 -28.38
C GLU A 31 25.81 12.85 -28.05
N GLN A 32 26.40 13.82 -28.78
CA GLN A 32 26.12 15.25 -28.59
C GLN A 32 24.69 15.61 -29.02
N ASP A 33 24.18 15.00 -30.09
CA ASP A 33 22.79 15.19 -30.51
C ASP A 33 21.84 14.66 -29.43
N VAL A 34 22.15 13.49 -28.87
CA VAL A 34 21.38 12.88 -27.76
C VAL A 34 21.36 13.80 -26.56
N GLN A 35 22.53 14.26 -26.08
CA GLN A 35 22.63 15.17 -24.95
C GLN A 35 21.82 16.47 -25.16
N ARG A 36 21.85 17.02 -26.38
CA ARG A 36 21.03 18.20 -26.73
C ARG A 36 19.54 17.89 -26.65
N ILE A 37 19.08 16.77 -27.21
CA ILE A 37 17.67 16.35 -27.18
C ILE A 37 17.20 16.15 -25.74
N ILE A 38 17.96 15.42 -24.91
CA ILE A 38 17.63 15.20 -23.49
C ILE A 38 17.56 16.53 -22.72
N THR A 39 18.47 17.45 -23.00
CA THR A 39 18.45 18.79 -22.38
C THR A 39 17.20 19.56 -22.77
N GLN A 40 16.82 19.53 -24.05
CA GLN A 40 15.60 20.18 -24.53
C GLN A 40 14.36 19.55 -23.89
N TYR A 41 14.32 18.21 -23.80
CA TYR A 41 13.23 17.46 -23.18
C TYR A 41 13.02 17.86 -21.72
N ILE A 42 14.08 17.80 -20.90
CA ILE A 42 13.99 18.14 -19.47
C ILE A 42 13.61 19.61 -19.28
N ARG A 43 14.25 20.54 -19.99
CA ARG A 43 13.94 21.97 -19.88
C ARG A 43 12.50 22.28 -20.26
N PHE A 44 11.99 21.63 -21.31
CA PHE A 44 10.61 21.78 -21.71
C PHE A 44 9.66 21.30 -20.60
N ILE A 45 9.91 20.12 -20.01
CA ILE A 45 9.10 19.64 -18.88
C ILE A 45 9.16 20.61 -17.70
N VAL A 46 10.37 21.01 -17.28
CA VAL A 46 10.55 21.92 -16.14
C VAL A 46 9.78 23.23 -16.37
N ARG A 47 9.85 23.79 -17.58
CA ARG A 47 9.16 25.03 -17.97
C ARG A 47 7.64 24.96 -17.80
N TYR A 48 7.01 23.83 -18.15
CA TYR A 48 5.55 23.67 -18.13
C TYR A 48 5.04 22.77 -16.98
N SER A 49 5.93 22.36 -16.08
CA SER A 49 5.65 21.42 -14.99
C SER A 49 4.48 21.87 -14.10
N LYS A 50 4.42 23.16 -13.76
CA LYS A 50 3.36 23.72 -12.89
C LYS A 50 1.97 23.68 -13.52
N ASP A 51 1.89 23.70 -14.85
CA ASP A 51 0.63 23.77 -15.57
C ASP A 51 0.05 22.36 -15.82
N PHE A 52 0.91 21.39 -16.10
CA PHE A 52 0.50 20.04 -16.55
C PHE A 52 0.83 18.91 -15.57
N LEU A 53 1.86 19.02 -14.74
CA LEU A 53 2.29 17.95 -13.83
C LEU A 53 1.74 18.17 -12.42
N LYS A 54 0.45 17.85 -12.25
CA LYS A 54 -0.29 18.11 -11.01
C LYS A 54 -0.20 16.99 -9.98
N GLY A 55 0.14 15.77 -10.39
CA GLY A 55 0.33 14.64 -9.48
C GLY A 55 1.40 13.66 -9.97
N SER A 56 1.59 12.60 -9.18
CA SER A 56 2.56 11.54 -9.47
C SER A 56 2.36 10.84 -10.81
N ALA A 57 1.11 10.63 -11.23
CA ALA A 57 0.80 9.93 -12.49
C ALA A 57 1.34 10.68 -13.73
N GLU A 58 1.19 12.01 -13.78
CA GLU A 58 1.70 12.79 -14.90
C GLU A 58 3.24 12.84 -14.90
N ILE A 59 3.86 12.88 -13.72
CA ILE A 59 5.32 12.84 -13.56
C ILE A 59 5.88 11.49 -14.03
N ASP A 60 5.24 10.40 -13.62
CA ASP A 60 5.61 9.06 -14.06
C ASP A 60 5.48 8.94 -15.59
N GLN A 61 4.40 9.46 -16.17
CA GLN A 61 4.18 9.41 -17.61
C GLN A 61 5.27 10.13 -18.41
N VAL A 62 5.72 11.32 -17.98
CA VAL A 62 6.81 12.03 -18.69
C VAL A 62 8.17 11.34 -18.52
N ALA A 63 8.40 10.67 -17.40
CA ALA A 63 9.61 9.89 -17.21
C ALA A 63 9.59 8.61 -18.05
N TYR A 64 8.49 7.84 -18.04
CA TYR A 64 8.33 6.65 -18.87
C TYR A 64 8.46 6.95 -20.36
N LYS A 65 7.88 8.07 -20.84
CA LYS A 65 8.05 8.51 -22.23
C LYS A 65 9.52 8.62 -22.65
N LEU A 66 10.39 9.09 -21.78
CA LEU A 66 11.83 9.13 -22.06
C LEU A 66 12.47 7.75 -21.91
N ILE A 67 12.19 7.02 -20.83
CA ILE A 67 12.84 5.72 -20.57
C ILE A 67 12.52 4.69 -21.65
N ASP A 68 11.28 4.67 -22.15
CA ASP A 68 10.80 3.76 -23.18
C ASP A 68 11.09 4.24 -24.61
N SER A 69 11.68 5.44 -24.77
CA SER A 69 11.98 6.00 -26.08
C SER A 69 13.10 5.28 -26.81
N GLN A 70 13.08 5.32 -28.15
CA GLN A 70 14.14 4.73 -28.97
C GLN A 70 15.52 5.33 -28.68
N ILE A 71 15.58 6.64 -28.38
CA ILE A 71 16.84 7.32 -28.04
C ILE A 71 17.44 6.77 -26.74
N CYS A 72 16.61 6.44 -25.75
CA CYS A 72 17.06 5.80 -24.51
C CYS A 72 17.47 4.34 -24.77
N LEU A 73 16.75 3.59 -25.61
CA LEU A 73 17.14 2.22 -25.97
C LEU A 73 18.49 2.16 -26.69
N ASP A 74 18.78 3.13 -27.57
CA ASP A 74 20.01 3.17 -28.34
C ASP A 74 21.21 3.71 -27.52
N TYR A 75 20.97 4.66 -26.61
CA TYR A 75 22.01 5.44 -25.93
C TYR A 75 21.83 5.52 -24.40
N SER A 76 21.33 4.47 -23.74
CA SER A 76 20.89 4.52 -22.33
C SER A 76 21.96 5.06 -21.37
N THR A 77 23.22 4.65 -21.50
CA THR A 77 24.31 5.11 -20.62
C THR A 77 24.60 6.60 -20.82
N VAL A 78 24.57 7.07 -22.07
CA VAL A 78 24.79 8.49 -22.40
C VAL A 78 23.64 9.33 -21.85
N VAL A 79 22.39 8.86 -22.02
CA VAL A 79 21.20 9.52 -21.49
C VAL A 79 21.28 9.64 -19.96
N LEU A 80 21.48 8.52 -19.26
CA LEU A 80 21.51 8.51 -17.79
C LEU A 80 22.70 9.30 -17.23
N SER A 81 23.91 9.15 -17.79
CA SER A 81 25.08 9.92 -17.37
C SER A 81 24.86 11.43 -17.58
N HIS A 82 24.28 11.82 -18.71
CA HIS A 82 23.95 13.22 -18.98
C HIS A 82 22.91 13.77 -18.00
N ILE A 83 21.87 13.00 -17.66
CA ILE A 83 20.87 13.40 -16.66
C ILE A 83 21.53 13.59 -15.29
N VAL A 84 22.40 12.67 -14.87
CA VAL A 84 23.12 12.78 -13.59
C VAL A 84 23.98 14.04 -13.56
N HIS A 85 24.88 14.23 -14.53
CA HIS A 85 25.90 15.29 -14.45
C HIS A 85 25.40 16.67 -14.87
N SER A 86 24.49 16.75 -15.85
CA SER A 86 24.07 18.03 -16.43
C SER A 86 22.77 18.58 -15.85
N HIS A 87 21.99 17.77 -15.13
CA HIS A 87 20.69 18.16 -14.59
C HIS A 87 20.58 17.84 -13.10
N ALA A 88 20.61 16.55 -12.71
CA ALA A 88 20.36 16.14 -11.32
C ALA A 88 21.36 16.71 -10.32
N LEU A 89 22.65 16.83 -10.69
CA LEU A 89 23.69 17.42 -9.83
C LEU A 89 23.76 18.94 -9.88
N VAL A 90 23.12 19.58 -10.86
CA VAL A 90 23.27 21.02 -11.14
C VAL A 90 22.04 21.81 -10.73
N ASP A 91 20.86 21.37 -11.15
CA ASP A 91 19.60 22.11 -11.03
C ASP A 91 18.82 21.68 -9.78
N GLN A 92 17.97 22.56 -9.24
CA GLN A 92 17.06 22.27 -8.12
C GLN A 92 15.68 21.82 -8.62
N ASP A 93 15.66 20.88 -9.56
CA ASP A 93 14.44 20.36 -10.18
C ASP A 93 14.25 18.88 -9.86
N TYR A 94 12.99 18.49 -9.66
CA TYR A 94 12.64 17.11 -9.29
C TYR A 94 12.49 16.18 -10.50
N ILE A 95 12.34 16.73 -11.71
CA ILE A 95 12.15 15.97 -12.95
C ILE A 95 13.33 15.04 -13.26
N PRO A 96 14.60 15.48 -13.17
CA PRO A 96 15.75 14.58 -13.30
C PRO A 96 15.70 13.42 -12.29
N TYR A 97 15.30 13.67 -11.04
CA TYR A 97 15.19 12.62 -10.04
C TYR A 97 14.11 11.61 -10.37
N ALA A 98 12.95 12.07 -10.85
CA ALA A 98 11.85 11.21 -11.26
C ALA A 98 12.28 10.25 -12.37
N ILE A 99 12.97 10.78 -13.39
CA ILE A 99 13.49 9.99 -14.50
C ILE A 99 14.51 8.96 -14.01
N LEU A 100 15.46 9.35 -13.16
CA LEU A 100 16.47 8.44 -12.60
C LEU A 100 15.85 7.35 -11.71
N LEU A 101 14.85 7.71 -10.90
CA LEU A 101 14.13 6.77 -10.05
C LEU A 101 13.39 5.72 -10.88
N ILE A 102 12.65 6.14 -11.92
CA ILE A 102 11.91 5.23 -12.79
C ILE A 102 12.88 4.33 -13.57
N ALA A 103 13.94 4.89 -14.15
CA ALA A 103 14.98 4.12 -14.84
C ALA A 103 15.54 2.99 -13.97
N GLY A 104 15.77 3.28 -12.69
CA GLY A 104 16.34 2.32 -11.74
C GLY A 104 15.34 1.32 -11.14
N ARG A 105 14.05 1.67 -11.07
CA ARG A 105 12.98 0.79 -10.55
C ARG A 105 12.70 -0.39 -11.48
N ASP A 106 12.66 -0.13 -12.79
CA ASP A 106 12.33 -1.17 -13.78
C ASP A 106 13.47 -2.18 -13.94
N GLU A 107 14.72 -1.71 -13.92
CA GLU A 107 15.89 -2.57 -14.07
C GLU A 107 17.00 -2.20 -13.06
N PRO A 108 17.31 -3.10 -12.09
CA PRO A 108 18.33 -2.85 -11.07
C PRO A 108 19.74 -2.53 -11.61
N ARG A 109 20.03 -2.91 -12.87
CA ARG A 109 21.30 -2.57 -13.53
C ARG A 109 21.45 -1.06 -13.75
N TRP A 110 20.36 -0.35 -14.04
CA TRP A 110 20.42 1.10 -14.26
C TRP A 110 20.60 1.84 -12.96
N MET A 111 19.95 1.41 -11.87
CA MET A 111 20.21 2.03 -10.56
C MET A 111 21.68 1.84 -10.12
N LYS A 112 22.29 0.68 -10.40
CA LYS A 112 23.73 0.47 -10.18
C LYS A 112 24.60 1.37 -11.06
N TYR A 113 24.22 1.58 -12.31
CA TYR A 113 24.92 2.50 -13.21
C TYR A 113 24.81 3.95 -12.73
N ILE A 114 23.62 4.39 -12.33
CA ILE A 114 23.37 5.73 -11.78
C ILE A 114 24.20 5.95 -10.51
N LEU A 115 24.25 4.97 -9.61
CA LEU A 115 25.10 5.00 -8.42
C LEU A 115 26.58 5.17 -8.80
N MET A 116 27.07 4.37 -9.76
CA MET A 116 28.45 4.46 -10.24
C MET A 116 28.79 5.84 -10.82
N GLU A 117 27.92 6.40 -11.66
CA GLU A 117 28.09 7.75 -12.24
C GLU A 117 28.01 8.87 -11.18
N SER A 118 27.26 8.64 -10.10
CA SER A 118 27.10 9.60 -9.01
C SER A 118 28.33 9.68 -8.09
N ILE A 119 29.18 8.65 -8.09
CA ILE A 119 30.36 8.56 -7.23
C ILE A 119 31.57 9.23 -7.89
N GLN A 120 32.16 10.21 -7.21
CA GLN A 120 33.44 10.80 -7.59
C GLN A 120 34.34 10.90 -6.36
N ALA A 121 35.59 10.44 -6.49
CA ALA A 121 36.55 10.44 -5.38
C ALA A 121 36.01 9.81 -4.08
N LYS A 122 35.31 8.66 -4.22
CA LYS A 122 34.63 7.92 -3.15
C LYS A 122 33.43 8.60 -2.49
N ARG A 123 32.99 9.75 -2.99
CA ARG A 123 31.80 10.43 -2.49
C ARG A 123 30.65 10.31 -3.46
N ASN A 124 29.50 9.89 -2.97
CA ASN A 124 28.27 9.90 -3.74
C ASN A 124 27.69 11.32 -3.77
N ARG A 125 28.00 12.06 -4.85
CA ARG A 125 27.60 13.47 -5.00
C ARG A 125 26.09 13.63 -5.10
N LEU A 126 25.41 12.67 -5.74
CA LEU A 126 23.96 12.69 -5.88
C LEU A 126 23.30 12.49 -4.52
N PHE A 127 23.74 11.49 -3.75
CA PHE A 127 23.29 11.30 -2.36
C PHE A 127 23.53 12.56 -1.51
N CYS A 128 24.73 13.15 -1.59
CA CYS A 128 25.03 14.38 -0.86
C CYS A 128 24.03 15.50 -1.16
N LYS A 129 23.68 15.69 -2.44
CA LYS A 129 22.71 16.70 -2.88
C LYS A 129 21.29 16.38 -2.38
N LEU A 130 20.86 15.12 -2.52
CA LEU A 130 19.55 14.67 -2.04
C LEU A 130 19.39 14.92 -0.54
N ILE A 131 20.40 14.59 0.28
CA ILE A 131 20.35 14.85 1.73
C ILE A 131 20.29 16.35 2.05
N GLN A 132 21.03 17.18 1.32
CA GLN A 132 20.96 18.63 1.49
C GLN A 132 19.57 19.17 1.16
N GLU A 133 18.94 18.70 0.09
CA GLU A 133 17.59 19.12 -0.29
C GLU A 133 16.53 18.63 0.70
N ILE A 134 16.68 17.41 1.24
CA ILE A 134 15.83 16.91 2.33
C ILE A 134 15.96 17.85 3.55
N LYS A 135 17.19 18.18 3.98
CA LYS A 135 17.45 19.06 5.13
C LYS A 135 16.89 20.47 4.95
N LEU A 136 16.89 20.99 3.73
CA LEU A 136 16.39 22.34 3.44
C LEU A 136 14.86 22.41 3.39
N GLY A 137 14.15 21.27 3.33
CA GLY A 137 12.69 21.26 3.31
C GLY A 137 12.09 21.94 2.08
N ILE A 138 12.83 22.02 0.96
CA ILE A 138 12.41 22.74 -0.27
C ILE A 138 11.08 22.19 -0.85
N TRP A 139 10.69 21.00 -0.40
CA TRP A 139 9.60 20.16 -0.89
C TRP A 139 8.27 20.31 -0.12
N ASP A 140 8.19 21.18 0.89
CA ASP A 140 7.09 21.31 1.87
C ASP A 140 5.69 21.62 1.28
N THR A 141 5.57 21.86 -0.04
CA THR A 141 4.29 22.20 -0.68
C THR A 141 3.68 21.09 -1.55
N ASN A 142 4.45 20.06 -1.95
CA ASN A 142 3.93 18.96 -2.77
C ASN A 142 4.58 17.62 -2.38
N LEU A 143 3.81 16.77 -1.70
CA LEU A 143 4.28 15.48 -1.19
C LEU A 143 4.66 14.48 -2.30
N ASP A 144 4.05 14.56 -3.48
CA ASP A 144 4.41 13.67 -4.60
C ASP A 144 5.85 13.93 -5.05
N ILE A 145 6.28 15.19 -5.03
CA ILE A 145 7.67 15.59 -5.33
C ILE A 145 8.62 15.06 -4.26
N SER A 146 8.22 15.16 -2.99
CA SER A 146 8.98 14.63 -1.86
C SER A 146 9.18 13.12 -1.97
N SER A 147 8.14 12.36 -2.33
CA SER A 147 8.23 10.91 -2.53
C SER A 147 9.27 10.52 -3.57
N ILE A 148 9.46 11.30 -4.63
CA ILE A 148 10.51 11.05 -5.64
C ILE A 148 11.91 11.20 -5.04
N LEU A 149 12.14 12.28 -4.29
CA LEU A 149 13.42 12.57 -3.65
C LEU A 149 13.81 11.47 -2.65
N PHE A 150 12.87 11.12 -1.77
CA PHE A 150 13.06 10.08 -0.75
C PHE A 150 13.21 8.71 -1.38
N GLY A 151 12.41 8.39 -2.40
CA GLY A 151 12.47 7.14 -3.13
C GLY A 151 13.81 6.93 -3.84
N LEU A 152 14.34 7.96 -4.52
CA LEU A 152 15.65 7.89 -5.15
C LEU A 152 16.77 7.74 -4.12
N CYS A 153 16.71 8.49 -3.01
CA CYS A 153 17.68 8.38 -1.94
C CYS A 153 17.70 6.96 -1.33
N PHE A 154 16.51 6.38 -1.10
CA PHE A 154 16.36 5.02 -0.61
C PHE A 154 16.98 3.99 -1.55
N GLU A 155 16.67 4.05 -2.85
CA GLU A 155 17.20 3.10 -3.83
C GLU A 155 18.74 3.21 -3.99
N LEU A 156 19.31 4.42 -3.89
CA LEU A 156 20.76 4.60 -3.90
C LEU A 156 21.42 3.96 -2.66
N CYS A 157 20.85 4.17 -1.47
CA CYS A 157 21.35 3.60 -0.21
C CYS A 157 21.15 2.08 -0.12
N LYS A 158 20.29 1.48 -0.94
CA LYS A 158 20.02 0.04 -0.92
C LYS A 158 21.09 -0.80 -1.64
N LEU A 159 21.87 -0.19 -2.53
CA LEU A 159 22.74 -0.93 -3.45
C LEU A 159 24.19 -1.11 -3.00
N ASP A 160 24.72 -0.22 -2.16
CA ASP A 160 26.11 -0.28 -1.71
C ASP A 160 26.25 0.24 -0.27
N THR A 161 27.35 -0.15 0.40
CA THR A 161 27.70 0.39 1.72
C THR A 161 28.25 1.79 1.56
N MET A 162 27.72 2.73 2.33
CA MET A 162 28.16 4.12 2.31
C MET A 162 29.55 4.28 2.93
N GLU A 163 30.37 5.13 2.30
CA GLU A 163 31.62 5.60 2.90
C GLU A 163 31.32 6.51 4.09
N LYS A 164 32.26 6.58 5.03
CA LYS A 164 32.07 7.29 6.30
C LYS A 164 31.68 8.76 6.10
N GLU A 165 32.33 9.45 5.16
CA GLU A 165 32.08 10.86 4.86
C GLU A 165 30.67 11.14 4.34
N ASP A 166 30.05 10.16 3.68
CA ASP A 166 28.66 10.27 3.22
C ASP A 166 27.71 9.91 4.37
N LEU A 167 28.04 8.93 5.21
CA LEU A 167 27.25 8.58 6.40
C LEU A 167 27.22 9.71 7.44
N ASP A 168 28.30 10.49 7.55
CA ASP A 168 28.37 11.68 8.42
C ASP A 168 27.35 12.77 8.03
N LEU A 169 26.79 12.73 6.82
CA LEU A 169 25.69 13.62 6.42
C LEU A 169 24.36 13.26 7.10
N VAL A 170 24.20 12.00 7.52
CA VAL A 170 23.06 11.52 8.29
C VAL A 170 23.27 11.88 9.76
N ASP A 171 23.13 13.17 10.07
CA ASP A 171 23.34 13.71 11.40
C ASP A 171 22.09 13.63 12.29
N SER A 172 22.28 13.85 13.59
CA SER A 172 21.18 13.86 14.57
C SER A 172 20.04 14.83 14.20
N PRO A 173 20.29 16.07 13.72
CA PRO A 173 19.24 16.96 13.24
C PRO A 173 18.39 16.38 12.11
N LEU A 174 19.01 15.72 11.11
CA LEU A 174 18.28 15.05 10.05
C LEU A 174 17.36 13.96 10.60
N ILE A 175 17.89 13.09 11.47
CA ILE A 175 17.10 11.96 12.02
C ILE A 175 15.92 12.49 12.83
N HIS A 176 16.13 13.54 13.62
CA HIS A 176 15.05 14.24 14.32
C HIS A 176 13.99 14.75 13.35
N HIS A 177 14.40 15.44 12.28
CA HIS A 177 13.50 15.94 11.25
C HIS A 177 12.70 14.81 10.58
N LEU A 178 13.34 13.70 10.20
CA LEU A 178 12.65 12.54 9.62
C LEU A 178 11.59 11.96 10.57
N LEU A 179 11.91 11.84 11.86
CA LEU A 179 10.93 11.37 12.85
C LEU A 179 9.78 12.36 13.04
N ASP A 180 10.03 13.67 13.00
CA ASP A 180 8.99 14.70 13.07
C ASP A 180 8.05 14.60 11.86
N LEU A 181 8.59 14.41 10.65
CA LEU A 181 7.81 14.19 9.44
C LEU A 181 6.91 12.95 9.53
N VAL A 182 7.39 11.86 10.13
CA VAL A 182 6.57 10.66 10.35
C VAL A 182 5.37 10.97 11.27
N GLN A 183 5.55 11.82 12.28
CA GLN A 183 4.46 12.20 13.18
C GLN A 183 3.46 13.15 12.50
N GLU A 184 3.96 14.07 11.67
CA GLU A 184 3.16 15.10 10.99
C GLU A 184 2.30 14.50 9.86
N THR A 185 2.82 13.51 9.13
CA THR A 185 2.21 12.93 7.92
C THR A 185 1.33 11.70 8.19
N ARG A 186 0.81 11.58 9.41
CA ARG A 186 0.02 10.42 9.88
C ARG A 186 -1.37 10.24 9.26
N GLY A 187 -1.84 11.16 8.40
CA GLY A 187 -3.18 11.12 7.83
C GLY A 187 -3.26 10.26 6.57
N ASP A 188 -4.40 9.59 6.34
CA ASP A 188 -4.62 8.66 5.22
C ASP A 188 -4.23 9.21 3.83
N ALA A 189 -4.40 10.52 3.59
CA ALA A 189 -4.04 11.15 2.33
C ALA A 189 -2.53 11.25 2.08
N GLN A 190 -1.71 11.09 3.12
CA GLN A 190 -0.25 11.28 3.10
C GLN A 190 0.50 9.99 3.48
N GLU A 191 -0.22 8.88 3.62
CA GLU A 191 0.31 7.58 4.08
C GLU A 191 1.46 7.08 3.19
N SER A 192 1.36 7.23 1.87
CA SER A 192 2.42 6.81 0.95
C SER A 192 3.74 7.52 1.24
N PHE A 193 3.71 8.83 1.41
CA PHE A 193 4.90 9.62 1.73
C PHE A 193 5.44 9.29 3.12
N ASN A 194 4.57 9.07 4.10
CA ASN A 194 4.97 8.62 5.43
C ASN A 194 5.85 7.36 5.36
N TYR A 195 5.46 6.38 4.55
CA TYR A 195 6.25 5.16 4.36
C TYR A 195 7.59 5.41 3.66
N ASP A 196 7.67 6.35 2.71
CA ASP A 196 8.95 6.73 2.10
C ASP A 196 9.93 7.30 3.13
N VAL A 197 9.44 8.10 4.10
CA VAL A 197 10.26 8.61 5.22
C VAL A 197 10.74 7.47 6.10
N ILE A 198 9.85 6.52 6.45
CA ILE A 198 10.20 5.36 7.27
C ILE A 198 11.21 4.45 6.56
N HIS A 199 11.04 4.21 5.26
CA HIS A 199 12.00 3.47 4.44
C HIS A 199 13.40 4.08 4.53
N LEU A 200 13.49 5.42 4.49
CA LEU A 200 14.76 6.12 4.59
C LEU A 200 15.42 5.95 5.98
N ILE A 201 14.63 6.05 7.06
CA ILE A 201 15.13 5.80 8.42
C ILE A 201 15.66 4.36 8.55
N MET A 202 14.93 3.38 8.01
CA MET A 202 15.33 1.98 8.07
C MET A 202 16.60 1.68 7.27
N ILE A 203 16.74 2.24 6.06
CA ILE A 203 17.95 2.03 5.27
C ILE A 203 19.16 2.72 5.89
N PHE A 204 18.99 3.88 6.54
CA PHE A 204 20.09 4.48 7.31
C PHE A 204 20.52 3.62 8.49
N ASN A 205 19.58 3.00 9.22
CA ASN A 205 19.94 2.05 10.27
C ASN A 205 20.75 0.87 9.70
N GLU A 206 20.36 0.32 8.54
CA GLU A 206 21.13 -0.71 7.84
C GLU A 206 22.55 -0.21 7.52
N GLN A 207 22.70 0.99 6.99
CA GLN A 207 24.01 1.58 6.67
C GLN A 207 24.90 1.74 7.91
N TYR A 208 24.34 2.15 9.06
CA TYR A 208 25.08 2.14 10.33
C TYR A 208 25.50 0.73 10.73
N MET A 209 24.60 -0.26 10.61
CA MET A 209 24.92 -1.66 10.92
C MET A 209 26.04 -2.22 10.02
N MET A 210 26.10 -1.79 8.75
CA MET A 210 27.12 -2.22 7.78
C MET A 210 28.46 -1.47 7.94
N SER A 211 28.45 -0.25 8.48
CA SER A 211 29.64 0.59 8.63
C SER A 211 30.74 -0.02 9.53
N GLY A 212 30.38 -1.00 10.36
CA GLY A 212 31.29 -1.56 11.38
C GLY A 212 31.56 -0.60 12.55
N SER A 213 30.90 0.56 12.59
CA SER A 213 30.93 1.45 13.74
C SER A 213 30.11 0.88 14.90
N ASN A 214 30.54 1.15 16.13
CA ASN A 214 29.72 0.88 17.32
C ASN A 214 28.62 1.94 17.51
N GLU A 215 28.70 3.04 16.75
CA GLU A 215 27.75 4.14 16.79
C GLU A 215 26.61 3.87 15.83
N ASN A 216 25.38 4.15 16.28
CA ASN A 216 24.20 4.09 15.44
C ASN A 216 23.28 5.24 15.88
N LEU A 217 23.39 6.34 15.14
CA LEU A 217 22.69 7.58 15.48
C LEU A 217 21.17 7.42 15.45
N ILE A 218 20.64 6.49 14.64
CA ILE A 218 19.20 6.19 14.62
C ILE A 218 18.76 5.70 16.01
N LEU A 219 19.47 4.73 16.58
CA LEU A 219 19.14 4.19 17.92
C LEU A 219 19.39 5.22 19.03
N ASP A 220 20.41 6.06 18.88
CA ASP A 220 20.75 7.09 19.87
C ASP A 220 19.67 8.18 19.91
N VAL A 221 19.19 8.61 18.74
CA VAL A 221 18.08 9.57 18.63
C VAL A 221 16.76 8.96 19.11
N LEU A 222 16.46 7.70 18.76
CA LEU A 222 15.27 7.01 19.30
C LEU A 222 15.31 6.93 20.83
N SER A 223 16.49 6.72 21.42
CA SER A 223 16.66 6.67 22.88
C SER A 223 16.35 8.02 23.55
N GLN A 224 16.58 9.12 22.84
CA GLN A 224 16.26 10.47 23.33
C GLN A 224 14.77 10.82 23.16
N ARG A 225 14.05 10.07 22.32
CA ARG A 225 12.67 10.36 21.89
C ARG A 225 11.63 9.36 22.39
N ILE A 226 11.95 8.59 23.42
CA ILE A 226 11.01 7.63 24.04
C ILE A 226 9.72 8.36 24.43
N GLY A 227 8.58 7.85 23.96
CA GLY A 227 7.25 8.41 24.20
C GLY A 227 6.83 9.54 23.25
N THR A 228 7.69 9.95 22.31
CA THR A 228 7.37 10.99 21.30
C THR A 228 7.33 10.48 19.86
N SER A 229 7.87 9.28 19.60
CA SER A 229 7.92 8.62 18.29
C SER A 229 7.04 7.36 18.23
N ASP A 230 5.85 7.43 18.86
CA ASP A 230 4.89 6.33 18.92
C ASP A 230 4.35 5.93 17.54
N ILE A 231 4.05 6.89 16.66
CA ILE A 231 3.53 6.61 15.31
C ILE A 231 4.59 5.88 14.49
N PHE A 232 5.86 6.25 14.60
CA PHE A 232 6.96 5.50 13.97
C PHE A 232 6.95 4.02 14.40
N SER A 233 6.86 3.75 15.71
CA SER A 233 6.85 2.38 16.24
C SER A 233 5.61 1.58 15.78
N ALA A 234 4.43 2.22 15.75
CA ALA A 234 3.19 1.61 15.27
C ALA A 234 3.27 1.30 13.77
N ASN A 235 3.82 2.22 12.97
CA ASN A 235 3.97 2.04 11.52
C ASN A 235 4.96 0.93 11.18
N LEU A 236 6.04 0.73 11.95
CA LEU A 236 6.93 -0.43 11.76
C LEU A 236 6.16 -1.76 11.86
N ILE A 237 5.27 -1.89 12.85
CA ILE A 237 4.48 -3.10 13.07
C ILE A 237 3.42 -3.25 11.97
N PHE A 238 2.77 -2.13 11.61
CA PHE A 238 1.78 -2.11 10.53
C PHE A 238 2.40 -2.54 9.19
N MET A 239 3.53 -1.95 8.81
CA MET A 239 4.26 -2.27 7.59
C MET A 239 4.76 -3.72 7.60
N LEU A 240 5.26 -4.24 8.74
CA LEU A 240 5.68 -5.64 8.85
C LEU A 240 4.52 -6.61 8.56
N ASN A 241 3.33 -6.28 9.04
CA ASN A 241 2.13 -7.11 8.92
C ASN A 241 1.51 -7.07 7.50
N ARG A 242 1.74 -6.00 6.73
CA ARG A 242 1.10 -5.78 5.41
C ARG A 242 2.07 -5.86 4.23
N SER A 243 3.38 -5.74 4.47
CA SER A 243 4.38 -5.78 3.41
C SER A 243 4.54 -7.19 2.86
N ASN A 244 4.52 -7.29 1.52
CA ASN A 244 4.91 -8.49 0.79
C ASN A 244 6.35 -8.39 0.26
N ASP A 245 7.03 -7.26 0.48
CA ASP A 245 8.40 -7.05 0.05
C ASP A 245 9.36 -7.55 1.13
N ILE A 246 10.09 -8.63 0.79
CA ILE A 246 11.08 -9.26 1.66
C ILE A 246 12.21 -8.29 2.04
N CYS A 247 12.58 -7.37 1.15
CA CYS A 247 13.59 -6.36 1.43
C CYS A 247 13.13 -5.43 2.55
N ILE A 248 11.90 -4.92 2.46
CA ILE A 248 11.29 -4.06 3.49
C ILE A 248 11.13 -4.84 4.81
N GLN A 249 10.61 -6.07 4.77
CA GLN A 249 10.50 -6.91 5.96
C GLN A 249 11.86 -7.13 6.64
N MET A 250 12.91 -7.37 5.87
CA MET A 250 14.27 -7.54 6.39
C MET A 250 14.80 -6.25 7.05
N LEU A 251 14.58 -5.09 6.44
CA LEU A 251 14.95 -3.79 6.99
C LEU A 251 14.25 -3.52 8.33
N ILE A 252 12.93 -3.78 8.40
CA ILE A 252 12.16 -3.67 9.64
C ILE A 252 12.74 -4.61 10.71
N LEU A 253 12.96 -5.89 10.37
CA LEU A 253 13.45 -6.88 11.32
C LEU A 253 14.85 -6.56 11.85
N LYS A 254 15.73 -6.01 11.00
CA LYS A 254 17.06 -5.55 11.43
C LYS A 254 16.98 -4.35 12.35
N LEU A 255 16.10 -3.39 12.07
CA LEU A 255 15.86 -2.26 12.98
C LEU A 255 15.26 -2.73 14.32
N LEU A 256 14.26 -3.62 14.30
CA LEU A 256 13.68 -4.21 15.51
C LEU A 256 14.73 -4.97 16.33
N TYR A 257 15.58 -5.77 15.68
CA TYR A 257 16.70 -6.43 16.36
C TYR A 257 17.62 -5.41 17.04
N ALA A 258 17.98 -4.33 16.32
CA ALA A 258 18.84 -3.29 16.83
C ALA A 258 18.21 -2.54 18.03
N ILE A 259 16.90 -2.29 17.99
CA ILE A 259 16.13 -1.70 19.08
C ILE A 259 16.12 -2.62 20.31
N PHE A 260 15.75 -3.90 20.15
CA PHE A 260 15.66 -4.85 21.28
C PHE A 260 17.00 -5.30 21.85
N THR A 261 18.12 -4.98 21.18
CA THR A 261 19.47 -5.26 21.70
C THR A 261 20.12 -4.03 22.33
N ARG A 262 19.52 -2.84 22.20
CA ARG A 262 19.99 -1.61 22.83
C ARG A 262 19.30 -1.40 24.17
N GLN A 263 20.07 -1.45 25.27
CA GLN A 263 19.54 -1.35 26.63
C GLN A 263 18.67 -0.10 26.89
N THR A 264 19.02 1.05 26.30
CA THR A 264 18.25 2.29 26.45
C THR A 264 16.86 2.23 25.79
N LEU A 265 16.60 1.26 24.91
CA LEU A 265 15.38 1.12 24.12
C LEU A 265 14.49 -0.05 24.55
N TYR A 266 14.80 -0.75 25.64
CA TYR A 266 14.02 -1.90 26.11
C TYR A 266 12.54 -1.58 26.40
N GLU A 267 12.24 -0.32 26.71
CA GLU A 267 10.88 0.18 27.00
C GLU A 267 10.34 1.07 25.86
N TYR A 268 10.95 1.02 24.66
CA TYR A 268 10.57 1.88 23.53
C TYR A 268 9.16 1.59 23.00
N PHE A 269 8.80 0.30 22.88
CA PHE A 269 7.48 -0.12 22.42
C PHE A 269 6.49 -0.25 23.59
N TYR A 270 5.21 0.05 23.33
CA TYR A 270 4.15 -0.26 24.27
C TYR A 270 3.93 -1.77 24.36
N THR A 271 3.47 -2.23 25.52
CA THR A 271 3.26 -3.67 25.76
C THR A 271 2.24 -4.30 24.79
N ASN A 272 1.21 -3.56 24.38
CA ASN A 272 0.23 -4.04 23.41
C ASN A 272 0.88 -4.27 22.03
N ASP A 273 1.75 -3.37 21.60
CA ASP A 273 2.47 -3.47 20.34
C ASP A 273 3.40 -4.68 20.32
N LEU A 274 4.03 -4.98 21.46
CA LEU A 274 4.84 -6.20 21.60
C LEU A 274 4.01 -7.48 21.50
N TYR A 275 2.77 -7.49 22.02
CA TYR A 275 1.87 -8.64 21.84
C TYR A 275 1.51 -8.84 20.37
N VAL A 276 1.19 -7.75 19.66
CA VAL A 276 0.93 -7.79 18.21
C VAL A 276 2.16 -8.29 17.46
N LEU A 277 3.36 -7.82 17.82
CA LEU A 277 4.59 -8.26 17.18
C LEU A 277 4.87 -9.76 17.40
N VAL A 278 4.64 -10.29 18.61
CA VAL A 278 4.72 -11.73 18.87
C VAL A 278 3.73 -12.51 18.01
N ASP A 279 2.49 -12.02 17.89
CA ASP A 279 1.45 -12.67 17.08
C ASP A 279 1.80 -12.69 15.58
N ILE A 280 2.37 -11.59 15.06
CA ILE A 280 2.92 -11.53 13.70
C ILE A 280 4.03 -12.56 13.55
N ILE A 281 5.04 -12.55 14.43
CA ILE A 281 6.18 -13.47 14.34
C ILE A 281 5.72 -14.92 14.34
N LEU A 282 4.83 -15.32 15.26
CA LEU A 282 4.34 -16.70 15.33
C LEU A 282 3.60 -17.12 14.05
N ARG A 283 2.78 -16.23 13.49
CA ARG A 283 2.08 -16.48 12.23
C ARG A 283 3.06 -16.68 11.08
N GLU A 284 4.05 -15.79 10.94
CA GLU A 284 5.03 -15.86 9.85
C GLU A 284 5.93 -17.10 9.98
N LEU A 285 6.36 -17.46 11.20
CA LEU A 285 7.14 -18.69 11.43
C LEU A 285 6.40 -19.96 10.98
N CYS A 286 5.05 -19.97 11.04
CA CYS A 286 4.25 -21.08 10.54
C CYS A 286 3.95 -21.00 9.03
N GLY A 287 3.94 -19.79 8.46
CA GLY A 287 3.50 -19.52 7.09
C GLY A 287 4.61 -19.48 6.03
N LEU A 288 5.87 -19.29 6.43
CA LEU A 288 6.98 -19.15 5.48
C LEU A 288 7.29 -20.46 4.74
N GLY A 289 7.36 -20.40 3.41
CA GLY A 289 7.64 -21.53 2.53
C GLY A 289 9.11 -21.96 2.48
N ASP A 290 9.41 -23.08 1.79
CA ASP A 290 10.77 -23.66 1.67
C ASP A 290 11.73 -22.90 0.74
N THR A 291 11.34 -21.73 0.27
CA THR A 291 12.23 -20.89 -0.56
C THR A 291 13.44 -20.42 0.25
N LYS A 292 14.56 -20.16 -0.43
CA LYS A 292 15.77 -19.63 0.22
C LYS A 292 15.51 -18.28 0.89
N GLU A 293 14.69 -17.46 0.25
CA GLU A 293 14.27 -16.14 0.71
C GLU A 293 13.37 -16.26 1.94
N GLY A 294 12.37 -17.14 1.90
CA GLY A 294 11.52 -17.46 3.06
C GLY A 294 12.31 -18.02 4.25
N GLN A 295 13.31 -18.87 4.00
CA GLN A 295 14.20 -19.39 5.04
C GLN A 295 15.09 -18.28 5.66
N THR A 296 15.56 -17.33 4.84
CA THR A 296 16.33 -16.18 5.31
C THR A 296 15.47 -15.28 6.20
N LEU A 297 14.22 -15.07 5.81
CA LEU A 297 13.26 -14.29 6.57
C LEU A 297 12.85 -15.00 7.88
N LEU A 298 12.67 -16.32 7.84
CA LEU A 298 12.40 -17.15 9.03
C LEU A 298 13.53 -17.03 10.06
N ASP A 299 14.78 -17.14 9.61
CA ASP A 299 15.94 -16.98 10.50
C ASP A 299 16.04 -15.55 11.05
N ALA A 300 15.61 -14.53 10.28
CA ALA A 300 15.54 -13.15 10.76
C ALA A 300 14.47 -12.97 11.84
N TYR A 301 13.26 -13.49 11.64
CA TYR A 301 12.20 -13.49 12.65
C TYR A 301 12.63 -14.14 13.97
N LEU A 302 13.31 -15.30 13.90
CA LEU A 302 13.85 -15.96 15.10
C LEU A 302 14.92 -15.12 15.81
N ARG A 303 15.77 -14.41 15.06
CA ARG A 303 16.78 -13.51 15.65
C ARG A 303 16.16 -12.32 16.36
N VAL A 304 15.01 -11.81 15.89
CA VAL A 304 14.25 -10.75 16.58
C VAL A 304 13.50 -11.30 17.79
N LEU A 305 12.94 -12.50 17.68
CA LEU A 305 12.12 -13.11 18.73
C LEU A 305 12.86 -13.24 20.06
N GLU A 306 14.13 -13.64 20.04
CA GLU A 306 14.94 -13.81 21.27
C GLU A 306 15.08 -12.51 22.10
N PRO A 307 15.69 -11.42 21.59
CA PRO A 307 15.77 -10.18 22.34
C PRO A 307 14.40 -9.55 22.58
N LEU A 308 13.40 -9.76 21.70
CA LEU A 308 12.02 -9.34 21.97
C LEU A 308 11.48 -9.96 23.26
N LEU A 309 11.77 -11.23 23.54
CA LEU A 309 11.27 -11.94 24.71
C LEU A 309 12.09 -11.65 25.97
N GLU A 310 13.40 -11.42 25.84
CA GLU A 310 14.33 -11.25 26.97
C GLU A 310 14.55 -9.79 27.38
N ASN A 311 14.58 -8.88 26.42
CA ASN A 311 15.02 -7.51 26.60
C ASN A 311 13.87 -6.50 26.57
N THR A 312 12.64 -6.94 26.77
CA THR A 312 11.46 -6.06 26.81
C THR A 312 10.61 -6.34 28.05
N GLN A 313 9.46 -5.67 28.15
CA GLN A 313 8.47 -5.90 29.19
C GLN A 313 7.96 -7.36 29.21
N LEU A 314 8.10 -8.11 28.10
CA LEU A 314 7.70 -9.51 27.99
C LEU A 314 8.51 -10.45 28.88
N ASN A 315 9.75 -10.10 29.24
CA ASN A 315 10.56 -10.90 30.17
C ASN A 315 9.85 -11.01 31.53
N ARG A 316 9.30 -9.89 32.02
CA ARG A 316 8.59 -9.85 33.30
C ARG A 316 7.18 -10.45 33.22
N ARG A 317 6.53 -10.32 32.06
CA ARG A 317 5.17 -10.81 31.81
C ARG A 317 5.13 -11.61 30.50
N PRO A 318 5.50 -12.90 30.54
CA PRO A 318 5.54 -13.72 29.34
C PRO A 318 4.17 -13.80 28.66
N TYR A 319 4.12 -13.43 27.38
CA TYR A 319 2.93 -13.55 26.53
C TYR A 319 3.03 -14.85 25.72
N LYS A 320 1.94 -15.62 25.65
CA LYS A 320 1.84 -16.83 24.81
C LYS A 320 2.97 -17.87 24.99
N LYS A 321 3.56 -17.98 26.19
CA LYS A 321 4.73 -18.83 26.48
C LYS A 321 4.62 -20.27 25.92
N GLU A 322 3.51 -20.93 26.18
CA GLU A 322 3.25 -22.31 25.72
C GLU A 322 3.08 -22.41 24.19
N GLU A 323 2.48 -21.40 23.56
CA GLU A 323 2.27 -21.36 22.11
C GLU A 323 3.60 -21.15 21.38
N ILE A 324 4.42 -20.21 21.87
CA ILE A 324 5.79 -19.97 21.37
C ILE A 324 6.59 -21.26 21.42
N TYR A 325 6.64 -21.94 22.57
CA TYR A 325 7.36 -23.20 22.73
C TYR A 325 6.90 -24.27 21.73
N ARG A 326 5.59 -24.43 21.53
CA ARG A 326 5.03 -25.40 20.56
C ARG A 326 5.46 -25.07 19.13
N VAL A 327 5.39 -23.81 18.70
CA VAL A 327 5.81 -23.39 17.36
C VAL A 327 7.31 -23.65 17.17
N LEU A 328 8.13 -23.27 18.15
CA LEU A 328 9.57 -23.53 18.16
C LEU A 328 9.90 -25.02 18.03
N GLN A 329 9.22 -25.89 18.79
CA GLN A 329 9.41 -27.34 18.68
C GLN A 329 9.02 -27.89 17.30
N GLN A 330 7.93 -27.40 16.72
CA GLN A 330 7.51 -27.79 15.37
C GLN A 330 8.56 -27.42 14.31
N LEU A 331 9.27 -26.31 14.48
CA LEU A 331 10.35 -25.90 13.57
C LEU A 331 11.58 -26.83 13.64
N ILE A 332 11.89 -27.44 14.79
CA ILE A 332 13.01 -28.38 14.92
C ILE A 332 12.64 -29.80 14.46
N HIS A 333 11.38 -30.18 14.67
CA HIS A 333 10.82 -31.49 14.32
C HIS A 333 9.76 -31.40 13.22
N PRO A 334 10.09 -30.87 12.02
CA PRO A 334 9.14 -30.86 10.92
C PRO A 334 8.79 -32.32 10.58
N GLY A 335 7.52 -32.58 10.25
CA GLY A 335 7.01 -33.93 9.97
C GLY A 335 7.82 -34.70 8.91
N MET A 336 7.53 -36.00 8.76
CA MET A 336 8.34 -37.06 8.09
C MET A 336 9.04 -36.78 6.73
N GLN A 337 8.83 -35.63 6.08
CA GLN A 337 9.35 -35.28 4.76
C GLN A 337 10.27 -34.04 4.72
N ARG A 338 10.44 -33.27 5.81
CA ARG A 338 11.31 -32.06 5.84
C ARG A 338 12.48 -32.23 6.81
N LYS A 339 13.65 -31.67 6.46
CA LYS A 339 14.78 -31.52 7.38
C LYS A 339 14.94 -30.04 7.72
N ALA A 340 14.83 -29.69 9.00
CA ALA A 340 15.03 -28.32 9.44
C ALA A 340 16.49 -27.86 9.24
N HIS A 341 16.65 -26.62 8.76
CA HIS A 341 17.93 -25.97 8.52
C HIS A 341 18.78 -25.86 9.79
N SER A 342 20.11 -25.93 9.63
CA SER A 342 21.06 -25.89 10.76
C SER A 342 21.00 -24.58 11.53
N THR A 343 20.86 -23.44 10.85
CA THR A 343 20.73 -22.12 11.46
C THR A 343 19.48 -22.02 12.31
N THR A 344 18.32 -22.38 11.76
CA THR A 344 17.04 -22.43 12.47
C THR A 344 17.12 -23.30 13.71
N LYS A 345 17.64 -24.53 13.59
CA LYS A 345 17.80 -25.43 14.76
C LYS A 345 18.64 -24.80 15.86
N ARG A 346 19.72 -24.11 15.51
CA ARG A 346 20.59 -23.43 16.47
C ARG A 346 19.87 -22.28 17.16
N LEU A 347 19.18 -21.41 16.41
CA LEU A 347 18.44 -20.28 16.95
C LEU A 347 17.30 -20.73 17.87
N VAL A 348 16.52 -21.72 17.42
CA VAL A 348 15.40 -22.23 18.22
C VAL A 348 15.88 -22.88 19.52
N LYS A 349 16.94 -23.70 19.47
CA LYS A 349 17.50 -24.30 20.68
C LYS A 349 17.94 -23.24 21.68
N ARG A 350 18.65 -22.22 21.20
CA ARG A 350 19.08 -21.10 22.03
C ARG A 350 17.90 -20.40 22.71
N ILE A 351 16.84 -20.07 21.98
CA ILE A 351 15.63 -19.45 22.58
C ILE A 351 14.98 -20.34 23.64
N ILE A 352 14.92 -21.66 23.41
CA ILE A 352 14.34 -22.59 24.39
C ILE A 352 15.20 -22.64 25.66
N GLU A 353 16.51 -22.80 25.51
CA GLU A 353 17.46 -22.91 26.61
C GLU A 353 17.52 -21.60 27.44
N ASP A 354 17.66 -20.46 26.76
CA ASP A 354 17.91 -19.17 27.41
C ASP A 354 16.63 -18.52 27.98
N TRP A 355 15.48 -18.66 27.30
CA TRP A 355 14.24 -18.03 27.72
C TRP A 355 13.22 -18.99 28.35
N TYR A 356 12.93 -20.12 27.70
CA TYR A 356 11.82 -20.98 28.15
C TYR A 356 12.15 -21.78 29.41
N ASP A 357 13.33 -22.40 29.46
CA ASP A 357 13.76 -23.23 30.59
C ASP A 357 14.08 -22.40 31.84
N CYS A 358 14.70 -21.22 31.67
CA CYS A 358 14.93 -20.26 32.75
C CYS A 358 13.62 -19.79 33.40
N CYS A 359 12.58 -19.51 32.60
CA CYS A 359 11.26 -19.15 33.12
C CYS A 359 10.48 -20.31 33.76
N SER A 360 10.97 -21.56 33.67
CA SER A 360 10.29 -22.77 34.15
C SER A 360 10.93 -23.38 35.40
N SER A 361 12.07 -22.86 35.84
CA SER A 361 12.69 -23.27 37.10
C SER A 361 11.93 -22.65 38.29
N PRO A 362 11.30 -23.46 39.16
CA PRO A 362 10.74 -22.93 40.40
C PRO A 362 11.88 -22.47 41.28
N ALA A 363 11.78 -21.24 41.79
CA ALA A 363 12.65 -20.75 42.86
C ALA A 363 12.69 -21.80 43.98
N THR A 364 13.88 -22.36 44.20
CA THR A 364 14.19 -23.24 45.34
C THR A 364 14.09 -22.42 46.62
N SER A 365 12.90 -22.41 47.24
CA SER A 365 12.74 -22.08 48.64
C SER A 365 12.34 -23.34 49.42
N SER A 366 13.27 -23.79 50.25
CA SER A 366 13.14 -24.86 51.23
C SER A 366 11.94 -24.66 52.18
N LEU A 367 11.18 -25.72 52.46
CA LEU A 367 10.97 -26.34 53.79
C LEU A 367 9.79 -27.35 53.81
N GLY A 368 10.05 -28.58 54.28
CA GLY A 368 9.17 -29.32 55.20
C GLY A 368 8.20 -30.38 54.64
N PRO A 369 7.85 -31.44 55.42
CA PRO A 369 7.68 -32.81 54.90
C PRO A 369 6.24 -33.35 54.84
N SER A 370 6.15 -34.50 54.18
CA SER A 370 5.00 -35.35 53.79
C SER A 370 4.17 -35.98 54.93
N THR A 371 2.93 -36.40 54.61
CA THR A 371 2.18 -37.57 55.14
C THR A 371 0.89 -37.83 54.31
N PRO A 372 0.24 -39.02 54.38
CA PRO A 372 -0.18 -39.80 53.20
C PRO A 372 -1.70 -39.89 52.92
N ALA A 373 -2.00 -40.54 51.79
CA ALA A 373 -3.29 -40.66 51.10
C ALA A 373 -4.30 -41.67 51.71
N ASP A 374 -5.59 -41.39 51.48
CA ASP A 374 -6.73 -42.29 51.68
C ASP A 374 -7.35 -42.70 50.32
N ASP A 375 -7.68 -43.99 50.21
CA ASP A 375 -8.26 -44.70 49.05
C ASP A 375 -9.77 -44.43 48.85
N ILE A 376 -10.24 -44.38 47.59
CA ILE A 376 -11.67 -44.51 47.23
C ILE A 376 -11.81 -45.41 45.97
N PRO A 377 -12.82 -46.33 45.88
CA PRO A 377 -12.87 -47.39 44.85
C PRO A 377 -13.37 -46.95 43.46
N GLU A 378 -12.85 -47.64 42.44
CA GLU A 378 -12.86 -47.29 41.00
C GLU A 378 -14.15 -47.60 40.19
N ASP A 379 -15.23 -48.14 40.77
CA ASP A 379 -16.29 -48.79 39.97
C ASP A 379 -17.57 -47.97 39.73
N VAL A 380 -17.70 -46.77 40.32
CA VAL A 380 -18.92 -45.93 40.17
C VAL A 380 -18.78 -44.81 39.13
N LEU A 381 -17.56 -44.38 38.79
CA LEU A 381 -17.32 -43.22 37.91
C LEU A 381 -17.47 -43.55 36.40
N ALA A 382 -17.23 -44.79 36.01
CA ALA A 382 -17.12 -45.18 34.60
C ALA A 382 -18.47 -45.11 33.83
N LYS A 383 -19.61 -45.28 34.49
CA LYS A 383 -20.93 -45.30 33.81
C LYS A 383 -21.55 -43.91 33.60
N GLN A 384 -21.23 -42.92 34.42
CA GLN A 384 -21.73 -41.55 34.25
C GLN A 384 -20.97 -40.77 33.16
N VAL A 385 -19.68 -41.08 32.97
CA VAL A 385 -18.81 -40.41 31.97
C VAL A 385 -19.21 -40.72 30.52
N VAL A 386 -19.74 -41.93 30.25
CA VAL A 386 -20.03 -42.38 28.88
C VAL A 386 -21.28 -41.70 28.30
N MET A 387 -22.33 -41.50 29.11
CA MET A 387 -23.56 -40.83 28.66
C MET A 387 -23.36 -39.31 28.47
N ALA A 388 -22.56 -38.66 29.32
CA ALA A 388 -22.21 -37.24 29.20
C ALA A 388 -21.30 -36.94 27.99
N LYS A 389 -20.43 -37.89 27.60
CA LYS A 389 -19.56 -37.74 26.42
C LYS A 389 -20.33 -37.71 25.09
N LYS A 390 -21.47 -38.41 25.00
CA LYS A 390 -22.19 -38.55 23.73
C LYS A 390 -23.06 -37.32 23.39
N THR A 391 -23.64 -36.66 24.39
CA THR A 391 -24.31 -35.36 24.25
C THR A 391 -23.31 -34.22 24.08
N SER A 392 -22.13 -34.32 24.70
CA SER A 392 -21.01 -33.39 24.53
C SER A 392 -20.48 -33.35 23.09
N LEU A 393 -20.28 -34.49 22.43
CA LEU A 393 -19.69 -34.55 21.08
C LEU A 393 -20.53 -33.85 20.00
N LEU A 394 -21.86 -33.98 20.05
CA LEU A 394 -22.76 -33.27 19.12
C LEU A 394 -22.77 -31.76 19.39
N SER A 395 -22.75 -31.35 20.66
CA SER A 395 -22.62 -29.93 21.03
C SER A 395 -21.25 -29.34 20.66
N GLN A 396 -20.17 -30.10 20.81
CA GLN A 396 -18.82 -29.71 20.43
C GLN A 396 -18.67 -29.60 18.92
N GLY A 397 -19.33 -30.48 18.14
CA GLY A 397 -19.39 -30.36 16.69
C GLY A 397 -20.09 -29.09 16.22
N LEU A 398 -21.24 -28.74 16.83
CA LEU A 398 -21.96 -27.51 16.53
C LEU A 398 -21.16 -26.25 16.94
N ILE A 399 -20.50 -26.31 18.10
CA ILE A 399 -19.62 -25.22 18.57
C ILE A 399 -18.42 -25.06 17.62
N ALA A 400 -17.78 -26.16 17.19
CA ALA A 400 -16.67 -26.11 16.25
C ALA A 400 -17.09 -25.52 14.89
N ILE A 401 -18.23 -25.93 14.36
CA ILE A 401 -18.78 -25.36 13.11
C ILE A 401 -19.07 -23.87 13.29
N SER A 402 -19.64 -23.45 14.42
CA SER A 402 -19.87 -22.04 14.74
C SER A 402 -18.57 -21.25 14.79
N TRP A 403 -17.51 -21.77 15.43
CA TRP A 403 -16.21 -21.11 15.48
C TRP A 403 -15.51 -21.09 14.13
N SER A 404 -15.65 -22.13 13.31
CA SER A 404 -15.11 -22.14 11.95
C SER A 404 -15.80 -21.11 11.04
N ILE A 405 -17.13 -20.95 11.15
CA ILE A 405 -17.87 -19.90 10.44
C ILE A 405 -17.45 -18.51 10.93
N LEU A 406 -17.32 -18.33 12.25
CA LEU A 406 -16.86 -17.09 12.85
C LEU A 406 -15.44 -16.74 12.39
N LEU A 407 -14.50 -17.69 12.45
CA LEU A 407 -13.12 -17.52 12.03
C LEU A 407 -13.00 -17.28 10.52
N PHE A 408 -13.87 -17.87 9.70
CA PHE A 408 -13.91 -17.62 8.26
C PHE A 408 -14.29 -16.16 7.94
N PHE A 409 -15.32 -15.63 8.60
CA PHE A 409 -15.75 -14.25 8.41
C PHE A 409 -14.83 -13.24 9.12
N LEU A 410 -14.23 -13.61 10.26
CA LEU A 410 -13.24 -12.79 10.95
C LEU A 410 -11.92 -12.73 10.17
N GLY A 411 -11.47 -13.85 9.60
CA GLY A 411 -10.31 -13.89 8.71
C GLY A 411 -10.54 -13.08 7.44
N SER A 412 -11.74 -13.16 6.87
CA SER A 412 -12.18 -12.27 5.81
C SER A 412 -12.06 -10.79 6.18
N TYR A 413 -12.57 -10.40 7.36
CA TYR A 413 -12.51 -9.02 7.84
C TYR A 413 -11.07 -8.56 8.07
N LEU A 414 -10.20 -9.45 8.55
CA LEU A 414 -8.78 -9.15 8.75
C LEU A 414 -7.98 -9.03 7.44
N ILE A 415 -8.38 -9.74 6.38
CA ILE A 415 -7.65 -9.79 5.10
C ILE A 415 -8.19 -8.75 4.11
N THR A 416 -9.50 -8.55 4.04
CA THR A 416 -10.16 -7.69 3.04
C THR A 416 -10.88 -6.49 3.63
N GLU A 417 -10.82 -6.30 4.96
CA GLU A 417 -11.57 -5.28 5.71
C GLU A 417 -13.09 -5.33 5.47
N THR A 418 -13.56 -6.48 4.99
CA THR A 418 -14.97 -6.78 4.78
C THR A 418 -15.26 -8.16 5.32
N TRP A 419 -16.47 -8.37 5.84
CA TRP A 419 -16.88 -9.66 6.39
C TRP A 419 -17.14 -10.73 5.32
N THR A 420 -16.89 -10.49 4.03
CA THR A 420 -17.33 -11.38 2.92
C THR A 420 -16.29 -11.59 1.81
N TRP A 421 -15.01 -11.54 2.14
CA TRP A 421 -13.84 -11.78 1.30
C TRP A 421 -13.77 -10.82 0.11
N GLY A 422 -14.00 -9.54 0.36
CA GLY A 422 -14.03 -8.50 -0.66
C GLY A 422 -15.24 -8.59 -1.60
N TYR A 423 -16.19 -9.49 -1.35
CA TYR A 423 -17.40 -9.60 -2.14
C TYR A 423 -18.30 -8.36 -1.94
N ARG A 424 -18.42 -7.55 -2.99
CA ARG A 424 -19.17 -6.28 -3.03
C ARG A 424 -20.45 -6.39 -3.88
N GLY A 425 -21.08 -7.56 -3.91
CA GLY A 425 -22.32 -7.80 -4.66
C GLY A 425 -23.56 -7.91 -3.76
N LYS A 426 -24.64 -8.50 -4.29
CA LYS A 426 -25.97 -8.53 -3.65
C LYS A 426 -26.00 -9.05 -2.19
N TRP A 427 -25.11 -9.97 -1.81
CA TRP A 427 -25.03 -10.59 -0.47
C TRP A 427 -24.47 -9.71 0.65
N THR A 428 -23.79 -8.60 0.35
CA THR A 428 -23.27 -7.66 1.38
C THR A 428 -24.16 -6.45 1.61
N ASN A 429 -25.10 -6.19 0.71
CA ASN A 429 -25.96 -5.02 0.81
C ASN A 429 -27.24 -5.38 1.57
N ILE A 430 -27.34 -4.92 2.83
CA ILE A 430 -28.51 -5.16 3.69
C ILE A 430 -29.80 -4.60 3.06
N HIS A 431 -29.69 -3.58 2.20
CA HIS A 431 -30.82 -3.00 1.50
C HIS A 431 -31.39 -3.89 0.38
N SER A 432 -30.65 -4.92 -0.05
CA SER A 432 -31.15 -5.92 -1.03
C SER A 432 -32.12 -6.93 -0.44
N TYR A 433 -32.15 -7.08 0.89
CA TYR A 433 -32.95 -8.11 1.59
C TYR A 433 -34.02 -7.50 2.51
N LEU A 434 -33.89 -6.23 2.86
CA LEU A 434 -34.93 -5.48 3.52
C LEU A 434 -35.99 -5.09 2.49
N PRO A 435 -37.30 -5.32 2.75
CA PRO A 435 -38.34 -4.83 1.87
C PRO A 435 -38.41 -3.30 1.96
N HIS A 436 -37.88 -2.62 0.95
CA HIS A 436 -38.03 -1.17 0.81
C HIS A 436 -39.39 -0.86 0.22
N LYS A 437 -40.01 0.21 0.73
CA LYS A 437 -41.21 0.75 0.11
C LYS A 437 -40.80 1.41 -1.21
N GLU A 438 -40.85 0.65 -2.31
CA GLU A 438 -40.57 1.18 -3.65
C GLU A 438 -41.44 2.40 -3.90
N ARG A 439 -40.80 3.57 -4.12
CA ARG A 439 -41.51 4.78 -4.49
C ARG A 439 -41.67 4.83 -6.00
N VAL A 440 -42.85 5.21 -6.47
CA VAL A 440 -43.05 5.56 -7.87
C VAL A 440 -42.78 7.05 -8.02
N PHE A 441 -41.85 7.41 -8.89
CA PHE A 441 -41.49 8.79 -9.22
C PHE A 441 -42.12 9.17 -10.55
N THR A 442 -42.67 10.38 -10.63
CA THR A 442 -42.87 11.03 -11.93
C THR A 442 -41.53 11.59 -12.45
N GLU A 443 -41.40 11.80 -13.77
CA GLU A 443 -40.18 12.40 -14.34
C GLU A 443 -39.85 13.76 -13.71
N GLN A 444 -40.86 14.57 -13.41
CA GLN A 444 -40.71 15.88 -12.76
C GLN A 444 -40.26 15.77 -11.30
N GLU A 445 -40.67 14.73 -10.58
CA GLU A 445 -40.18 14.48 -9.23
C GLU A 445 -38.74 13.98 -9.23
N LEU A 446 -38.40 13.07 -10.15
CA LEU A 446 -37.05 12.55 -10.28
C LEU A 446 -36.05 13.68 -10.61
N ALA A 447 -36.44 14.63 -11.46
CA ALA A 447 -35.61 15.78 -11.85
C ALA A 447 -35.16 16.69 -10.69
N ARG A 448 -35.79 16.60 -9.52
CA ARG A 448 -35.38 17.35 -8.32
C ARG A 448 -34.14 16.77 -7.63
N TYR A 449 -33.78 15.54 -7.96
CA TYR A 449 -32.67 14.80 -7.35
C TYR A 449 -31.45 14.75 -8.29
N ASP A 450 -31.21 15.85 -9.03
CA ASP A 450 -30.13 15.99 -10.01
C ASP A 450 -28.74 16.27 -9.38
N GLY A 451 -28.69 16.44 -8.06
CA GLY A 451 -27.48 16.80 -7.32
C GLY A 451 -27.11 18.28 -7.36
N SER A 452 -28.03 19.15 -7.80
CA SER A 452 -27.86 20.61 -7.72
C SER A 452 -28.11 21.17 -6.32
N ASP A 453 -28.97 20.51 -5.53
CA ASP A 453 -29.27 20.87 -4.14
C ASP A 453 -28.50 19.95 -3.16
N PRO A 454 -27.53 20.47 -2.39
CA PRO A 454 -26.76 19.66 -1.44
C PRO A 454 -27.60 19.05 -0.31
N SER A 455 -28.83 19.52 -0.09
CA SER A 455 -29.74 19.00 0.93
C SER A 455 -30.55 17.79 0.46
N LEU A 456 -30.55 17.49 -0.83
CA LEU A 456 -31.27 16.36 -1.44
C LEU A 456 -30.30 15.23 -1.84
N PRO A 457 -30.75 13.97 -1.78
CA PRO A 457 -29.98 12.86 -2.34
C PRO A 457 -29.91 12.96 -3.87
N ILE A 458 -28.96 12.27 -4.47
CA ILE A 458 -28.75 12.23 -5.92
C ILE A 458 -29.33 10.92 -6.43
N TYR A 459 -30.34 11.00 -7.30
CA TYR A 459 -30.98 9.83 -7.90
C TYR A 459 -30.72 9.80 -9.40
N LEU A 460 -30.62 8.61 -9.97
CA LEU A 460 -30.66 8.40 -11.43
C LEU A 460 -31.60 7.24 -11.75
N ALA A 461 -32.04 7.17 -13.00
CA ALA A 461 -32.82 6.03 -13.48
C ALA A 461 -32.18 5.37 -14.71
N ILE A 462 -32.36 4.05 -14.78
CA ILE A 462 -32.01 3.25 -15.94
C ILE A 462 -33.10 2.20 -16.19
N ASP A 463 -33.73 2.28 -17.36
CA ASP A 463 -34.75 1.35 -17.81
C ASP A 463 -35.89 1.20 -16.78
N GLY A 464 -36.36 2.35 -16.30
CA GLY A 464 -37.46 2.51 -15.34
C GLY A 464 -37.09 2.33 -13.87
N ASP A 465 -35.89 1.83 -13.56
CA ASP A 465 -35.46 1.58 -12.18
C ASP A 465 -34.65 2.76 -11.63
N VAL A 466 -35.01 3.26 -10.46
CA VAL A 466 -34.38 4.44 -9.82
C VAL A 466 -33.43 4.02 -8.72
N TYR A 467 -32.21 4.55 -8.75
CA TYR A 467 -31.13 4.25 -7.80
C TYR A 467 -30.64 5.51 -7.08
N ASP A 468 -30.31 5.37 -5.79
CA ASP A 468 -29.59 6.38 -5.03
C ASP A 468 -28.08 6.26 -5.25
N VAL A 469 -27.51 7.32 -5.83
CA VAL A 469 -26.10 7.46 -6.16
C VAL A 469 -25.41 8.58 -5.36
N THR A 470 -26.01 9.01 -4.24
CA THR A 470 -25.47 10.09 -3.38
C THR A 470 -24.04 9.82 -2.91
N LYS A 471 -23.70 8.55 -2.65
CA LYS A 471 -22.32 8.14 -2.30
C LYS A 471 -21.30 8.41 -3.42
N GLY A 472 -21.76 8.56 -4.66
CA GLY A 472 -20.97 8.92 -5.83
C GLY A 472 -21.07 10.40 -6.20
N ALA A 473 -21.34 11.30 -5.25
CA ALA A 473 -21.55 12.73 -5.50
C ALA A 473 -20.43 13.42 -6.32
N GLY A 474 -19.17 12.97 -6.21
CA GLY A 474 -18.07 13.49 -7.04
C GLY A 474 -18.24 13.23 -8.54
N TRP A 475 -18.98 12.18 -8.91
CA TRP A 475 -19.23 11.77 -10.29
C TRP A 475 -20.58 12.27 -10.81
N TYR A 476 -21.62 12.08 -10.00
CA TYR A 476 -23.02 12.33 -10.38
C TYR A 476 -23.56 13.68 -9.89
N GLY A 477 -22.87 14.34 -8.95
CA GLY A 477 -23.23 15.67 -8.49
C GLY A 477 -22.88 16.76 -9.50
N LYS A 478 -23.38 17.97 -9.27
CA LYS A 478 -23.15 19.11 -10.15
C LYS A 478 -21.65 19.37 -10.35
N GLY A 479 -21.20 19.38 -11.62
CA GLY A 479 -19.78 19.54 -12.00
C GLY A 479 -19.02 18.21 -12.16
N GLY A 480 -19.59 17.08 -11.76
CA GLY A 480 -19.03 15.76 -12.03
C GLY A 480 -19.16 15.32 -13.49
N SER A 481 -18.29 14.40 -13.92
CA SER A 481 -18.25 13.92 -15.31
C SER A 481 -19.51 13.16 -15.73
N TYR A 482 -20.26 12.60 -14.78
CA TYR A 482 -21.48 11.80 -15.02
C TYR A 482 -22.76 12.53 -14.56
N HIS A 483 -22.70 13.82 -14.24
CA HIS A 483 -23.85 14.57 -13.71
C HIS A 483 -25.08 14.60 -14.65
N HIS A 484 -24.87 14.43 -15.95
CA HIS A 484 -25.94 14.46 -16.95
C HIS A 484 -26.94 13.29 -16.81
N PHE A 485 -26.55 12.22 -16.11
CA PHE A 485 -27.40 11.08 -15.78
C PHE A 485 -28.32 11.31 -14.56
N SER A 486 -27.99 12.27 -13.71
CA SER A 486 -28.73 12.54 -12.48
C SER A 486 -30.10 13.16 -12.76
N GLY A 487 -31.10 12.76 -11.97
CA GLY A 487 -32.46 13.26 -12.00
C GLY A 487 -33.31 12.81 -13.20
N LYS A 488 -32.90 11.81 -13.98
CA LYS A 488 -33.67 11.33 -15.14
C LYS A 488 -33.38 9.87 -15.49
N ASP A 489 -34.22 9.31 -16.37
CA ASP A 489 -33.90 8.05 -17.05
C ASP A 489 -33.20 8.33 -18.37
N ALA A 490 -31.94 7.90 -18.44
CA ALA A 490 -31.07 8.12 -19.58
C ALA A 490 -30.52 6.80 -20.13
N ALA A 491 -31.31 5.71 -20.03
CA ALA A 491 -30.94 4.37 -20.49
C ALA A 491 -30.33 4.34 -21.91
N ARG A 492 -30.83 5.16 -22.84
CA ARG A 492 -30.28 5.23 -24.20
C ARG A 492 -28.85 5.80 -24.26
N ALA A 493 -28.53 6.81 -23.45
CA ALA A 493 -27.22 7.44 -23.43
C ALA A 493 -26.11 6.49 -22.94
N TYR A 494 -26.44 5.53 -22.07
CA TYR A 494 -25.50 4.53 -21.57
C TYR A 494 -24.85 3.65 -22.63
N VAL A 495 -25.45 3.50 -23.82
CA VAL A 495 -24.92 2.63 -24.89
C VAL A 495 -24.65 3.36 -26.20
N THR A 496 -24.98 4.64 -26.24
CA THR A 496 -24.77 5.49 -27.41
C THR A 496 -23.69 6.55 -27.17
N GLY A 497 -23.27 6.78 -25.93
CA GLY A 497 -22.27 7.79 -25.57
C GLY A 497 -22.68 9.22 -25.90
N CYS A 498 -23.99 9.48 -26.03
CA CYS A 498 -24.53 10.75 -26.49
C CYS A 498 -25.27 11.47 -25.35
N PHE A 499 -24.57 12.40 -24.69
CA PHE A 499 -25.07 13.03 -23.46
C PHE A 499 -25.90 14.30 -23.70
N GLN A 500 -26.12 14.70 -24.96
CA GLN A 500 -27.00 15.82 -25.31
C GLN A 500 -28.37 15.34 -25.80
N ASP A 501 -28.41 14.44 -26.78
CA ASP A 501 -29.66 14.06 -27.47
C ASP A 501 -30.29 12.75 -26.96
N HIS A 502 -29.54 11.90 -26.23
CA HIS A 502 -30.00 10.56 -25.84
C HIS A 502 -30.24 10.38 -24.33
N LEU A 503 -30.41 11.47 -23.57
CA LEU A 503 -30.82 11.42 -22.17
C LEU A 503 -32.32 11.09 -22.04
N THR A 504 -32.71 9.89 -22.48
CA THR A 504 -34.10 9.42 -22.55
C THR A 504 -34.22 7.92 -22.25
N HIS A 505 -35.42 7.52 -21.81
CA HIS A 505 -35.85 6.14 -21.65
C HIS A 505 -36.22 5.44 -22.97
N ASP A 506 -36.27 6.16 -24.11
CA ASP A 506 -36.64 5.59 -25.40
C ASP A 506 -35.54 4.66 -25.98
N LEU A 507 -35.77 3.35 -25.86
CA LEU A 507 -34.88 2.31 -26.38
C LEU A 507 -35.17 1.91 -27.85
N ARG A 508 -36.16 2.52 -28.51
CA ARG A 508 -36.51 2.17 -29.89
C ARG A 508 -35.36 2.49 -30.84
N GLY A 509 -35.12 1.61 -31.81
CA GLY A 509 -34.06 1.77 -32.80
C GLY A 509 -32.63 1.51 -32.29
N LEU A 510 -32.45 1.04 -31.05
CA LEU A 510 -31.18 0.49 -30.59
C LEU A 510 -30.94 -0.90 -31.20
N THR A 511 -29.66 -1.23 -31.46
CA THR A 511 -29.28 -2.57 -31.93
C THR A 511 -29.39 -3.61 -30.80
N ALA A 512 -29.42 -4.90 -31.16
CA ALA A 512 -29.44 -5.97 -30.15
C ALA A 512 -28.20 -5.94 -29.21
N GLU A 513 -27.04 -5.50 -29.72
CA GLU A 513 -25.84 -5.31 -28.91
C GLU A 513 -25.99 -4.14 -27.94
N GLN A 514 -26.56 -3.02 -28.39
CA GLN A 514 -26.84 -1.88 -27.54
C GLN A 514 -27.88 -2.22 -26.46
N LEU A 515 -28.92 -2.99 -26.78
CA LEU A 515 -29.87 -3.47 -25.77
C LEU A 515 -29.21 -4.35 -24.71
N LYS A 516 -28.24 -5.20 -25.09
CA LYS A 516 -27.42 -5.95 -24.12
C LYS A 516 -26.55 -5.02 -23.26
N GLY A 517 -26.07 -3.92 -23.81
CA GLY A 517 -25.35 -2.89 -23.05
C GLY A 517 -26.24 -2.21 -22.00
N VAL A 518 -27.49 -1.90 -22.34
CA VAL A 518 -28.46 -1.33 -21.37
C VAL A 518 -28.70 -2.31 -20.23
N GLU A 519 -28.92 -3.59 -20.55
CA GLU A 519 -29.06 -4.66 -19.56
C GLU A 519 -27.81 -4.84 -18.70
N HIS A 520 -26.60 -4.67 -19.27
CA HIS A 520 -25.35 -4.70 -18.53
C HIS A 520 -25.28 -3.57 -17.49
N TRP A 521 -25.56 -2.33 -17.89
CA TRP A 521 -25.59 -1.18 -16.98
C TRP A 521 -26.69 -1.29 -15.92
N LYS A 522 -27.86 -1.82 -16.29
CA LYS A 522 -28.93 -2.12 -15.33
C LYS A 522 -28.46 -3.09 -14.26
N LYS A 523 -27.78 -4.18 -14.64
CA LYS A 523 -27.17 -5.13 -13.71
C LYS A 523 -26.05 -4.53 -12.89
N PHE A 524 -25.28 -3.60 -13.44
CA PHE A 524 -24.24 -2.88 -12.71
C PHE A 524 -24.85 -2.14 -11.50
N TYR A 525 -25.89 -1.33 -11.72
CA TYR A 525 -26.54 -0.59 -10.63
C TYR A 525 -27.31 -1.51 -9.68
N GLU A 526 -27.96 -2.57 -10.19
CA GLU A 526 -28.65 -3.57 -9.36
C GLU A 526 -27.70 -4.26 -8.38
N ASN A 527 -26.46 -4.56 -8.80
CA ASN A 527 -25.48 -5.29 -8.02
C ASN A 527 -24.42 -4.40 -7.37
N HIS A 528 -24.57 -3.07 -7.43
CA HIS A 528 -23.58 -2.16 -6.89
C HIS A 528 -23.56 -2.20 -5.35
N HIS A 529 -22.37 -2.22 -4.75
CA HIS A 529 -22.24 -2.26 -3.28
C HIS A 529 -22.71 -0.99 -2.56
N THR A 530 -22.61 0.17 -3.19
CA THR A 530 -22.98 1.46 -2.58
C THR A 530 -24.25 2.10 -3.13
N TYR A 531 -24.72 1.70 -4.32
CA TYR A 531 -25.92 2.27 -4.92
C TYR A 531 -27.08 1.31 -4.69
N HIS A 532 -28.24 1.87 -4.34
CA HIS A 532 -29.39 1.05 -3.96
C HIS A 532 -30.65 1.50 -4.67
N LYS A 533 -31.48 0.55 -5.06
CA LYS A 533 -32.75 0.83 -5.71
C LYS A 533 -33.71 1.48 -4.71
N VAL A 534 -34.21 2.65 -5.05
CA VAL A 534 -35.17 3.41 -4.24
C VAL A 534 -36.59 3.36 -4.78
N GLY A 535 -36.75 2.94 -6.05
CA GLY A 535 -38.06 2.85 -6.66
C GLY A 535 -38.04 2.69 -8.16
N ARG A 536 -39.11 3.15 -8.80
CA ARG A 536 -39.27 3.16 -10.25
C ARG A 536 -39.77 4.51 -10.73
N VAL A 537 -39.38 4.91 -11.93
CA VAL A 537 -39.94 6.08 -12.59
C VAL A 537 -41.08 5.65 -13.50
N HIS A 538 -42.20 6.36 -13.40
CA HIS A 538 -43.33 6.19 -14.29
C HIS A 538 -43.13 7.10 -15.51
N HIS A 539 -42.98 6.47 -16.67
CA HIS A 539 -42.92 7.15 -17.95
C HIS A 539 -44.32 7.19 -18.58
N ASP A 540 -44.70 8.36 -19.09
CA ASP A 540 -45.86 8.47 -19.94
C ASP A 540 -45.64 7.64 -21.23
N PRO A 541 -46.68 6.99 -21.77
CA PRO A 541 -46.53 6.19 -22.98
C PRO A 541 -46.00 7.03 -24.14
N ILE A 542 -44.91 6.57 -24.76
CA ILE A 542 -44.37 7.23 -25.94
C ILE A 542 -45.43 7.16 -27.06
N PRO A 543 -45.88 8.30 -27.63
CA PRO A 543 -46.88 8.29 -28.70
C PRO A 543 -46.41 7.45 -29.89
N ALA A 544 -47.32 6.66 -30.48
CA ALA A 544 -46.99 5.75 -31.59
C ALA A 544 -46.39 6.46 -32.82
N ASN A 545 -46.70 7.73 -32.97
CA ASN A 545 -46.29 8.66 -34.02
C ASN A 545 -45.09 9.55 -33.62
N ALA A 546 -44.51 9.37 -32.43
CA ALA A 546 -43.30 10.09 -32.02
C ALA A 546 -42.07 9.58 -32.78
N PRO A 547 -41.23 10.46 -33.34
CA PRO A 547 -40.05 10.07 -34.09
C PRO A 547 -39.05 9.32 -33.19
N ILE A 548 -38.40 8.30 -33.73
CA ILE A 548 -37.31 7.59 -33.04
C ILE A 548 -36.11 8.56 -32.89
N PRO A 549 -35.43 8.61 -31.72
CA PRO A 549 -34.27 9.46 -31.53
C PRO A 549 -33.19 9.19 -32.60
N LYS A 550 -32.73 10.25 -33.27
CA LYS A 550 -31.78 10.18 -34.38
C LYS A 550 -30.40 9.67 -33.90
N PRO A 551 -29.63 8.94 -34.71
CA PRO A 551 -28.27 8.55 -34.36
C PRO A 551 -27.36 9.75 -34.03
N CYS A 552 -26.52 9.60 -33.00
CA CYS A 552 -25.62 10.66 -32.51
C CYS A 552 -24.52 11.00 -33.52
N LYS A 553 -24.16 12.29 -33.66
CA LYS A 553 -23.05 12.75 -34.52
C LYS A 553 -21.72 12.87 -33.78
N SER A 554 -21.74 12.93 -32.45
CA SER A 554 -20.59 13.18 -31.56
C SER A 554 -20.60 12.21 -30.38
N ALA A 555 -20.54 10.91 -30.66
CA ALA A 555 -20.49 9.89 -29.60
C ALA A 555 -19.12 9.93 -28.92
N THR A 556 -19.09 10.07 -27.60
CA THR A 556 -17.86 9.88 -26.82
C THR A 556 -17.57 8.38 -26.74
N LYS A 557 -16.34 7.94 -27.04
CA LYS A 557 -15.94 6.54 -26.85
C LYS A 557 -16.13 6.17 -25.38
N GLN A 558 -17.02 5.23 -25.10
CA GLN A 558 -17.19 4.70 -23.76
C GLN A 558 -16.02 3.76 -23.44
N LYS A 559 -15.45 3.87 -22.24
CA LYS A 559 -14.52 2.85 -21.73
C LYS A 559 -15.32 1.55 -21.52
N PRO A 560 -14.78 0.38 -21.93
CA PRO A 560 -15.46 -0.89 -21.80
C PRO A 560 -15.76 -1.27 -20.35
#